data_AF-A0A6P6SNP6-F1
#
_entry.id   AF-A0A6P6SNP6-F1
#
_cell.length_a   1.000
_cell.length_b   1.000
_cell.length_c   1.000
_cell.angle_alpha   90.00
_cell.angle_beta   90.00
_cell.angle_gamma   90.00
#
_symmetry.space_group_name_H-M   'P 1'
#
loop_
_entity.id
_entity.type
_entity.pdbx_description
1 polymer ?
#
loop_
_entity_poly.entity_id
_entity_poly.type
_entity_poly.pdbx_seq_one_letter_code
_entity_poly.pdbx_strand_id
1 'polypeptide(L)'
;MPRSNPIPPMCGCGLSTIVKTSWTPQNPGQRYAECLLAQGCEYSKWIDEEMCLRLVEIIPELLRRINQMEKQLKNAKESAQKWECKAAKLQTKVQRLERKFVVALAITYSFVLAGFAAWVIGNLGNNDLLQLP
;
A
#
# COMPACT_ATOMS: atom_id res chain seq x y z
N MET A 1 -28.03 -14.73 -12.76
CA MET A 1 -29.26 -15.56 -12.71
C MET A 1 -29.91 -15.31 -11.36
N PRO A 2 -31.21 -14.98 -11.28
CA PRO A 2 -31.87 -14.85 -9.99
C PRO A 2 -31.79 -16.19 -9.29
N ARG A 3 -31.25 -16.22 -8.06
CA ARG A 3 -31.37 -17.41 -7.21
C ARG A 3 -32.87 -17.55 -6.95
N SER A 4 -33.51 -18.52 -7.59
CA SER A 4 -34.81 -18.97 -7.10
C SER A 4 -34.59 -19.33 -5.63
N ASN A 5 -35.55 -18.96 -4.79
CA ASN A 5 -35.58 -19.42 -3.42
C ASN A 5 -36.44 -20.68 -3.45
N PRO A 6 -35.85 -21.88 -3.63
CA PRO A 6 -36.64 -23.09 -3.71
C PRO A 6 -37.34 -23.32 -2.39
N ILE A 7 -38.60 -23.74 -2.46
CA ILE A 7 -39.35 -24.19 -1.29
C ILE A 7 -38.55 -25.34 -0.67
N PRO A 8 -38.17 -25.25 0.62
CA PRO A 8 -37.39 -26.29 1.27
C PRO A 8 -38.16 -27.63 1.19
N PRO A 9 -37.52 -28.73 0.74
CA PRO A 9 -38.19 -30.02 0.65
C PRO A 9 -38.59 -30.50 2.05
N MET A 10 -39.73 -31.16 2.20
CA MET A 10 -40.13 -31.74 3.48
C MET A 10 -39.25 -32.96 3.80
N CYS A 11 -38.88 -33.12 5.08
CA CYS A 11 -38.19 -34.29 5.57
C CYS A 11 -39.12 -35.51 5.56
N GLY A 12 -38.59 -36.72 5.35
CA GLY A 12 -39.35 -37.98 5.51
C GLY A 12 -39.88 -38.20 6.94
N CYS A 13 -39.37 -37.45 7.90
CA CYS A 13 -39.81 -37.38 9.29
C CYS A 13 -41.05 -36.48 9.52
N GLY A 14 -41.57 -35.83 8.48
CA GLY A 14 -42.75 -34.95 8.55
C GLY A 14 -42.46 -33.51 8.98
N LEU A 15 -41.20 -33.18 9.31
CA LEU A 15 -40.76 -31.84 9.69
C LEU A 15 -40.24 -31.03 8.48
N SER A 16 -40.21 -29.70 8.62
CA SER A 16 -39.60 -28.81 7.63
C SER A 16 -38.08 -28.93 7.63
N THR A 17 -37.47 -28.60 6.49
CA THR A 17 -36.01 -28.52 6.35
C THR A 17 -35.55 -27.08 6.37
N ILE A 18 -34.29 -26.89 6.77
CA ILE A 18 -33.58 -25.62 6.70
C ILE A 18 -32.59 -25.64 5.55
N VAL A 19 -32.46 -24.51 4.86
CA VAL A 19 -31.49 -24.35 3.77
C VAL A 19 -30.19 -23.80 4.33
N LYS A 20 -29.10 -24.54 4.15
CA LYS A 20 -27.74 -24.14 4.49
C LYS A 20 -26.90 -23.97 3.23
N THR A 21 -25.80 -23.25 3.34
CA THR A 21 -24.82 -23.05 2.25
C THR A 21 -23.52 -23.72 2.65
N SER A 22 -22.98 -24.55 1.76
CA SER A 22 -21.65 -25.13 1.88
C SER A 22 -20.59 -24.10 1.52
N TRP A 23 -19.50 -24.09 2.29
CA TRP A 23 -18.32 -23.27 2.05
C TRP A 23 -17.05 -24.12 1.88
N THR A 24 -17.22 -25.41 1.57
CA THR A 24 -16.09 -26.28 1.26
C THR A 24 -15.49 -25.93 -0.10
N PRO A 25 -14.22 -26.24 -0.36
CA PRO A 25 -13.60 -26.04 -1.67
C PRO A 25 -14.29 -26.82 -2.80
N GLN A 26 -14.87 -27.98 -2.48
CA GLN A 26 -15.58 -28.83 -3.44
C GLN A 26 -16.96 -28.27 -3.79
N ASN A 27 -17.63 -27.63 -2.82
CA ASN A 27 -19.00 -27.13 -2.97
C ASN A 27 -19.13 -25.67 -2.50
N PRO A 28 -18.32 -24.71 -2.98
CA PRO A 28 -18.39 -23.33 -2.52
C PRO A 28 -19.69 -22.66 -2.95
N GLY A 29 -20.43 -22.17 -1.97
CA GLY A 29 -21.67 -21.44 -2.20
C GLY A 29 -22.86 -22.33 -2.60
N GLN A 30 -22.72 -23.65 -2.59
CA GLN A 30 -23.77 -24.60 -2.96
C GLN A 30 -24.74 -24.81 -1.79
N ARG A 31 -26.05 -24.71 -2.05
CA ARG A 31 -27.08 -24.88 -1.02
C ARG A 31 -27.50 -26.33 -0.85
N TYR A 32 -27.72 -26.72 0.40
CA TYR A 32 -28.32 -28.00 0.77
C TYR A 32 -29.42 -27.81 1.82
N ALA A 33 -30.42 -28.68 1.78
CA ALA A 33 -31.48 -28.79 2.78
C ALA A 33 -31.07 -29.80 3.84
N GLU A 34 -31.31 -29.48 5.11
CA GLU A 34 -31.08 -30.37 6.26
C GLU A 34 -32.33 -30.40 7.13
N CYS A 35 -32.62 -31.55 7.76
CA CYS A 35 -33.72 -31.61 8.72
C CYS A 35 -33.49 -30.66 9.89
N LEU A 36 -34.57 -30.05 10.39
CA LEU A 36 -34.53 -29.23 11.59
C LEU A 36 -34.11 -30.04 12.83
N LEU A 37 -34.49 -31.32 12.88
CA LEU A 37 -34.19 -32.26 13.98
C LEU A 37 -32.87 -33.00 13.74
N ALA A 38 -31.80 -32.26 13.46
CA ALA A 38 -30.48 -32.81 13.10
C ALA A 38 -29.97 -33.89 14.07
N GLN A 39 -30.40 -33.86 15.35
CA GLN A 39 -30.24 -34.96 16.30
C GLN A 39 -31.41 -35.95 16.19
N GLY A 40 -31.24 -37.00 15.38
CA GLY A 40 -32.22 -38.07 15.22
C GLY A 40 -32.76 -38.23 13.79
N CYS A 41 -32.46 -37.30 12.89
CA CYS A 41 -32.76 -37.41 11.48
C CYS A 41 -31.58 -36.91 10.61
N GLU A 42 -30.93 -37.83 9.89
CA GLU A 42 -29.79 -37.56 9.01
C GLU A 42 -30.19 -37.10 7.60
N TYR A 43 -31.38 -36.53 7.45
CA TYR A 43 -31.81 -36.03 6.15
C TYR A 43 -30.95 -34.83 5.74
N SER A 44 -30.18 -35.02 4.68
CA SER A 44 -29.47 -33.96 3.96
C SER A 44 -29.65 -34.16 2.45
N LYS A 45 -29.94 -33.08 1.73
CA LYS A 45 -30.12 -33.12 0.27
C LYS A 45 -29.64 -31.85 -0.39
N TRP A 46 -28.84 -31.97 -1.45
CA TRP A 46 -28.42 -30.83 -2.26
C TRP A 46 -29.61 -30.20 -2.98
N ILE A 47 -29.69 -28.88 -2.93
CA ILE A 47 -30.74 -28.06 -3.56
C ILE A 47 -30.23 -27.56 -4.90
N ASP A 48 -29.01 -27.00 -4.88
CA ASP A 48 -28.35 -26.54 -6.09
C ASP A 48 -27.69 -27.74 -6.78
N GLU A 49 -27.70 -27.74 -8.11
CA GLU A 49 -27.00 -28.73 -8.92
C GLU A 49 -25.51 -28.81 -8.52
N GLU A 50 -24.92 -29.99 -8.66
CA GLU A 50 -23.48 -30.15 -8.47
C GLU A 50 -22.73 -29.15 -9.33
N MET A 51 -21.76 -28.48 -8.73
CA MET A 51 -20.96 -27.56 -9.50
C MET A 51 -20.14 -28.32 -10.55
N CYS A 52 -19.98 -27.69 -11.72
CA CYS A 52 -19.09 -28.23 -12.74
C CYS A 52 -17.69 -28.44 -12.17
N LEU A 53 -17.09 -29.62 -12.41
CA LEU A 53 -15.73 -29.97 -11.98
C LEU A 53 -14.71 -28.87 -12.32
N ARG A 54 -14.88 -28.25 -13.50
CA ARG A 54 -14.05 -27.14 -13.95
C ARG A 54 -14.12 -25.92 -13.02
N LEU A 55 -15.29 -25.59 -12.48
CA LEU A 55 -15.46 -24.48 -11.53
C LEU A 55 -14.79 -24.79 -10.19
N VAL A 56 -14.92 -26.03 -9.72
CA VAL A 56 -14.29 -26.51 -8.48
C VAL A 56 -12.75 -26.40 -8.55
N GLU A 57 -12.17 -26.60 -9.73
CA GLU A 57 -10.72 -26.44 -9.95
C GLU A 57 -10.31 -24.98 -10.17
N ILE A 58 -11.06 -24.22 -10.96
CA ILE A 58 -10.68 -22.86 -11.36
C ILE A 58 -10.83 -21.88 -10.19
N ILE A 59 -11.90 -21.94 -9.39
CA ILE A 59 -12.18 -20.96 -8.34
C ILE A 59 -11.04 -20.90 -7.30
N PRO A 60 -10.55 -22.02 -6.72
CA PRO A 60 -9.44 -21.98 -5.77
C PRO A 60 -8.16 -21.42 -6.39
N GLU A 61 -7.87 -21.78 -7.64
CA GLU A 61 -6.67 -21.29 -8.33
C GLU A 61 -6.76 -19.77 -8.59
N LEU A 62 -7.93 -19.25 -8.97
CA LEU A 62 -8.14 -17.81 -9.11
C LEU A 62 -7.98 -17.08 -7.78
N LEU A 63 -8.55 -17.61 -6.69
CA LEU A 63 -8.38 -17.05 -5.35
C LEU A 63 -6.91 -17.01 -4.93
N ARG A 64 -6.16 -18.08 -5.20
CA ARG A 64 -4.71 -18.13 -4.93
C ARG A 64 -3.97 -17.04 -5.69
N ARG A 65 -4.29 -16.84 -6.97
CA ARG A 65 -3.67 -15.79 -7.81
C ARG A 65 -4.01 -14.39 -7.31
N ILE A 66 -5.27 -14.13 -6.93
CA ILE A 66 -5.69 -12.84 -6.37
C ILE A 66 -4.92 -12.56 -5.08
N ASN A 67 -4.88 -13.50 -4.14
CA ASN A 67 -4.15 -13.33 -2.89
C ASN A 67 -2.65 -13.08 -3.12
N GLN A 68 -2.05 -13.76 -4.12
CA GLN A 68 -0.67 -13.53 -4.50
C GLN A 68 -0.46 -12.12 -5.08
N MET A 69 -1.35 -11.67 -5.96
CA MET A 69 -1.31 -10.34 -6.56
C MET A 69 -1.46 -9.25 -5.48
N GLU A 70 -2.40 -9.41 -4.55
CA GLU A 70 -2.59 -8.49 -3.43
C GLU A 70 -1.34 -8.39 -2.55
N LYS A 71 -0.70 -9.54 -2.25
CA LYS A 71 0.57 -9.57 -1.52
C LYS A 71 1.68 -8.84 -2.26
N GLN A 72 1.80 -9.04 -3.58
CA GLN A 72 2.79 -8.34 -4.40
C GLN A 72 2.53 -6.83 -4.43
N LEU A 73 1.28 -6.40 -4.58
CA LEU A 73 0.90 -4.99 -4.52
C LEU A 73 1.26 -4.36 -3.17
N LYS A 74 0.99 -5.05 -2.06
CA LYS A 74 1.36 -4.58 -0.72
C LYS A 74 2.87 -4.39 -0.59
N ASN A 75 3.65 -5.41 -0.96
CA ASN A 75 5.12 -5.35 -0.89
C ASN A 75 5.69 -4.25 -1.80
N ALA A 76 5.13 -4.06 -2.99
CA ALA A 76 5.54 -3.01 -3.92
C ALA A 76 5.26 -1.61 -3.33
N LYS A 77 4.08 -1.39 -2.74
CA LYS A 77 3.73 -0.12 -2.07
C LYS A 77 4.67 0.18 -0.89
N GLU A 78 4.92 -0.80 -0.03
CA GLU A 78 5.83 -0.64 1.11
C GLU A 78 7.26 -0.30 0.65
N SER A 79 7.72 -0.96 -0.42
CA SER A 79 9.02 -0.68 -1.02
C SER A 79 9.08 0.73 -1.60
N ALA A 80 8.06 1.15 -2.36
CA ALA A 80 7.97 2.50 -2.93
C ALA A 80 8.03 3.57 -1.83
N GLN A 81 7.22 3.45 -0.78
CA GLN A 81 7.21 4.37 0.36
C GLN A 81 8.58 4.45 1.05
N LYS A 82 9.27 3.31 1.20
CA LYS A 82 10.63 3.27 1.76
C LYS A 82 11.62 4.03 0.89
N TRP A 83 11.53 3.88 -0.43
CA TRP A 83 12.38 4.60 -1.37
C TRP A 83 12.08 6.10 -1.40
N GLU A 84 10.81 6.50 -1.31
CA GLU A 84 10.41 7.91 -1.18
C GLU A 84 10.95 8.53 0.11
N CYS A 85 10.84 7.85 1.26
CA CYS A 85 11.41 8.33 2.52
C CYS A 85 12.93 8.48 2.43
N LYS A 86 13.63 7.52 1.80
CA LYS A 86 15.08 7.62 1.56
C LYS A 86 15.41 8.78 0.63
N ALA A 87 14.65 8.99 -0.43
CA ALA A 87 14.84 10.10 -1.36
C ALA A 87 14.67 11.44 -0.64
N ALA A 88 13.64 11.60 0.21
CA ALA A 88 13.45 12.80 1.02
C ALA A 88 14.61 13.04 2.02
N LYS A 89 15.12 11.97 2.67
CA LYS A 89 16.30 12.06 3.53
C LYS A 89 17.56 12.45 2.76
N LEU A 90 17.71 11.99 1.52
CA LEU A 90 18.84 12.36 0.68
C LEU A 90 18.72 13.82 0.21
N GLN A 91 17.53 14.24 -0.24
CA GLN A 91 17.20 15.61 -0.62
C GLN A 91 17.52 16.61 0.51
N THR A 92 17.11 16.31 1.74
CA THR A 92 17.42 17.17 2.90
C THR A 92 18.91 17.25 3.22
N LYS A 93 19.67 16.17 3.01
CA LYS A 93 21.15 16.20 3.15
C LYS A 93 21.79 17.04 2.06
N VAL A 94 21.34 16.92 0.81
CA VAL A 94 21.81 17.75 -0.32
C VAL A 94 21.53 19.22 0.00
N GLN A 95 20.31 19.57 0.39
CA GLN A 95 19.95 20.95 0.76
C GLN A 95 20.78 21.50 1.93
N ARG A 96 21.06 20.66 2.95
CA ARG A 96 21.93 21.06 4.08
C ARG A 96 23.36 21.31 3.62
N LEU A 97 23.87 20.47 2.71
CA LEU A 97 25.22 20.61 2.17
C LEU A 97 25.33 21.87 1.30
N GLU A 98 24.36 22.10 0.41
CA GLU A 98 24.28 23.32 -0.41
C GLU A 98 24.20 24.58 0.46
N ARG A 99 23.37 24.57 1.51
CA ARG A 99 23.31 25.70 2.46
C ARG A 99 24.67 25.98 3.09
N LYS A 100 25.37 24.93 3.54
CA LYS A 100 26.72 25.09 4.13
C LYS A 100 27.70 25.69 3.13
N PHE A 101 27.65 25.24 1.88
CA PHE A 101 28.52 25.75 0.82
C PHE A 101 28.23 27.24 0.53
N VAL A 102 26.95 27.60 0.38
CA VAL A 102 26.53 29.01 0.16
C VAL A 102 26.96 29.91 1.31
N VAL A 103 26.75 29.47 2.56
CA VAL A 103 27.17 30.24 3.75
C VAL A 103 28.69 30.41 3.80
N ALA A 104 29.46 29.35 3.52
CA ALA A 104 30.92 29.43 3.47
C ALA A 104 31.40 30.42 2.40
N LEU A 105 30.84 30.36 1.19
CA LEU A 105 31.15 31.30 0.12
C LEU A 105 30.83 32.75 0.51
N ALA A 106 29.66 33.00 1.09
CA ALA A 106 29.27 34.35 1.53
C ALA A 106 30.22 34.91 2.60
N ILE A 107 30.65 34.08 3.55
CA ILE A 107 31.65 34.45 4.56
C ILE A 107 32.97 34.80 3.89
N THR A 108 33.50 33.92 3.02
CA THR A 108 34.77 34.17 2.32
C THR A 108 34.74 35.44 1.46
N TYR A 109 33.64 35.67 0.74
CA TYR A 109 33.46 36.87 -0.08
C TYR A 109 33.43 38.14 0.78
N SER A 110 32.75 38.11 1.93
CA SER A 110 32.69 39.23 2.87
C SER A 110 34.08 39.60 3.42
N PHE A 111 34.92 38.61 3.75
CA PHE A 111 36.30 38.87 4.20
C PHE A 111 37.18 39.49 3.11
N VAL A 112 37.10 38.99 1.87
CA VAL A 112 37.84 39.55 0.73
C VAL A 112 37.41 40.99 0.46
N LEU A 113 36.10 41.26 0.48
CA LEU A 113 35.55 42.59 0.24
C LEU A 113 35.99 43.59 1.33
N ALA A 114 35.98 43.18 2.60
CA ALA A 114 36.44 44.02 3.71
C ALA A 114 37.95 44.32 3.62
N GLY A 115 38.77 43.30 3.31
CA GLY A 115 40.20 43.48 3.09
C GLY A 115 40.51 44.41 1.91
N PHE A 116 39.77 44.26 0.81
CA PHE A 116 39.86 45.15 -0.34
C PHE A 116 39.49 46.60 0.02
N ALA A 117 38.39 46.81 0.74
CA ALA A 117 37.98 48.14 1.19
C ALA A 117 39.05 48.80 2.08
N ALA A 118 39.64 48.05 3.03
CA ALA A 118 40.73 48.55 3.87
C ALA A 118 41.98 48.94 3.07
N TRP A 119 42.34 48.13 2.06
CA TRP A 119 43.45 48.44 1.14
C TRP A 119 43.19 49.72 0.33
N VAL A 120 41.98 49.90 -0.20
CA VAL A 120 41.59 51.11 -0.95
C VAL A 120 41.66 52.35 -0.07
N ILE A 121 41.11 52.29 1.15
CA ILE A 121 41.13 53.42 2.10
C ILE A 121 42.57 53.78 2.49
N GLY A 122 43.41 52.78 2.79
CA GLY A 122 44.82 53.01 3.11
C GLY A 122 45.61 53.62 1.95
N ASN A 123 45.34 53.20 0.71
CA ASN A 123 46.02 53.73 -0.47
C ASN A 123 45.56 55.16 -0.84
N LEU A 124 44.29 55.52 -0.59
CA LEU A 124 43.79 56.89 -0.73
C LEU A 124 44.41 57.82 0.31
N GLY A 125 44.40 57.44 1.59
CA GLY A 125 44.98 58.27 2.67
C GLY A 125 46.49 58.50 2.56
N ASN A 126 47.22 57.59 1.91
CA ASN A 126 48.66 57.75 1.69
C ASN A 126 49.01 58.72 0.54
N ASN A 127 48.10 58.90 -0.44
CA ASN A 127 48.29 59.87 -1.53
C ASN A 127 47.99 61.30 -1.08
N ASP A 128 47.06 61.52 -0.13
CA ASP A 128 46.73 62.84 0.41
C ASP A 128 47.79 63.39 1.41
N LEU A 129 48.59 62.53 2.04
CA LEU A 129 49.65 62.91 2.99
C LEU A 129 50.99 63.31 2.33
N LEU A 130 51.13 63.10 1.02
CA LEU A 130 52.34 63.43 0.24
C LEU A 130 52.22 64.76 -0.53
N GLN A 131 51.16 65.53 -0.26
CA GLN A 131 50.86 66.82 -0.88
C GLN A 131 50.61 67.95 0.14
N LEU A 132 51.12 67.84 1.38
CA LEU A 132 51.26 69.04 2.22
C LEU A 132 52.57 69.76 1.88
N PRO A 133 52.52 71.05 1.47
CA PRO A 133 53.70 71.88 1.26
C PRO A 133 54.46 72.19 2.56
#